data_AF-A0A7C4RSI0-F1
#
_entry.id   AF-A0A7C4RSI0-F1
#
_cell.length_a   1.000
_cell.length_b   1.000
_cell.length_c   1.000
_cell.angle_alpha   90.00
_cell.angle_beta   90.00
_cell.angle_gamma   90.00
#
_symmetry.space_group_name_H-M   'P 1'
#
loop_
_entity.id
_entity.type
_entity.pdbx_description
1 polymer ?
#
loop_
_entity_poly.entity_id
_entity_poly.type
_entity_poly.pdbx_seq_one_letter_code
_entity_poly.pdbx_strand_id
1 'polypeptide(L)'
;MLFLFHPVSGTAADPAFTQEDRDRLIRLEVTLNAFMREVDKRFEQIDKRFEQIDKRFEQVDKRFEQVEKRFEQLMTFLWMLVGIFTTLTAVNIGFAYWDRRTYVRRTKEETIQAIEREGKLVHLIQALRQVAQEDAKLASVLRSFGLL
;
A
#
# COMPACT_ATOMS: atom_id res chain seq x y z
N MET A 1 -114.10 -4.54 -3.27
CA MET A 1 -113.61 -3.43 -2.42
C MET A 1 -112.77 -4.07 -1.32
N LEU A 2 -111.53 -3.72 -1.02
CA LEU A 2 -110.74 -2.53 -1.31
C LEU A 2 -109.26 -2.96 -1.19
N PHE A 3 -108.44 -2.78 -2.23
CA PHE A 3 -106.99 -2.99 -2.15
C PHE A 3 -106.37 -1.77 -1.45
N LEU A 4 -105.82 -1.94 -0.24
CA LEU A 4 -105.05 -0.90 0.44
C LEU A 4 -103.57 -0.99 0.05
N PHE A 5 -103.24 -0.27 -1.02
CA PHE A 5 -101.88 0.09 -1.42
C PHE A 5 -101.20 0.89 -0.27
N HIS A 6 -100.10 0.38 0.27
CA HIS A 6 -99.19 1.19 1.09
C HIS A 6 -98.15 1.84 0.16
N PRO A 7 -97.96 3.17 0.21
CA PRO A 7 -96.91 3.82 -0.56
C PRO A 7 -95.55 3.52 0.06
N VAL A 8 -94.64 3.01 -0.76
CA VAL A 8 -93.20 2.93 -0.47
C VAL A 8 -92.69 4.36 -0.26
N SER A 9 -92.31 4.70 0.96
CA SER A 9 -91.71 5.99 1.30
C SER A 9 -90.32 6.10 0.67
N GLY A 10 -90.22 7.07 -0.25
CA GLY A 10 -89.06 7.79 -0.76
C GLY A 10 -87.66 7.37 -0.30
N THR A 11 -86.84 7.05 -1.30
CA THR A 11 -85.37 7.08 -1.28
C THR A 11 -84.85 8.36 -0.62
N ALA A 12 -84.06 8.23 0.44
CA ALA A 12 -83.26 9.34 0.97
C ALA A 12 -82.31 9.80 -0.14
N ALA A 13 -82.59 10.97 -0.71
CA ALA A 13 -81.65 11.64 -1.59
C ALA A 13 -80.38 11.95 -0.77
N ASP A 14 -79.22 11.49 -1.23
CA ASP A 14 -77.93 11.87 -0.65
C ASP A 14 -77.87 13.40 -0.52
N PRO A 15 -77.32 13.93 0.59
CA PRO A 15 -77.24 15.37 0.79
C PRO A 15 -76.40 16.01 -0.33
N ALA A 16 -77.04 16.86 -1.12
CA ALA A 16 -76.39 17.59 -2.20
C ALA A 16 -75.30 18.53 -1.67
N PHE A 17 -74.18 18.62 -2.40
CA PHE A 17 -73.02 19.45 -2.05
C PHE A 17 -73.41 20.90 -1.71
N THR A 18 -73.18 21.31 -0.47
CA THR A 18 -73.68 22.57 0.10
C THR A 18 -72.78 23.76 -0.26
N GLN A 19 -73.21 24.99 0.06
CA GLN A 19 -72.35 26.18 -0.12
C GLN A 19 -71.16 26.18 0.85
N GLU A 20 -71.33 25.66 2.06
CA GLU A 20 -70.25 25.54 3.03
C GLU A 20 -69.15 24.59 2.53
N ASP A 21 -69.54 23.50 1.86
CA ASP A 21 -68.59 22.57 1.25
C ASP A 21 -67.80 23.22 0.09
N ARG A 22 -68.43 24.13 -0.68
CA ARG A 22 -67.75 24.92 -1.72
C ARG A 22 -66.73 25.86 -1.11
N ASP A 23 -67.08 26.58 -0.05
CA ASP A 23 -66.18 27.51 0.62
C ASP A 23 -64.99 26.79 1.27
N ARG A 24 -65.22 25.61 1.86
CA ARG A 24 -64.14 24.75 2.38
C ARG A 24 -63.22 24.28 1.25
N LEU A 25 -63.78 23.90 0.10
CA LEU A 25 -63.01 23.47 -1.07
C LEU A 25 -62.15 24.61 -1.63
N ILE A 26 -62.70 25.83 -1.74
CA ILE A 26 -61.97 27.02 -2.18
C ILE A 26 -60.82 27.34 -1.23
N ARG A 27 -61.05 27.29 0.10
CA ARG A 27 -59.98 27.51 1.08
C ARG A 27 -58.89 26.47 0.97
N LEU A 28 -59.27 25.20 0.81
CA LEU A 28 -58.33 24.10 0.66
C LEU A 28 -57.50 24.23 -0.61
N GLU A 29 -58.11 24.62 -1.73
CA GLU A 29 -57.40 24.93 -2.98
C GLU A 29 -56.40 26.08 -2.80
N VAL A 30 -56.79 27.16 -2.12
CA VAL A 30 -55.90 28.29 -1.85
C VAL A 30 -54.73 27.87 -0.96
N THR A 31 -54.98 27.11 0.11
CA THR A 31 -53.93 26.60 1.00
C THR A 31 -52.99 25.63 0.26
N LEU A 32 -53.52 24.73 -0.57
CA LEU A 32 -52.72 23.82 -1.38
C LEU A 32 -51.87 24.58 -2.40
N ASN A 33 -52.43 25.57 -3.09
CA ASN A 33 -51.67 26.40 -4.03
C ASN A 33 -50.56 27.19 -3.32
N ALA A 34 -50.81 27.72 -2.12
CA ALA A 34 -49.78 28.38 -1.32
C ALA A 34 -48.68 27.41 -0.88
N PHE A 35 -49.05 26.22 -0.42
CA PHE A 35 -48.13 25.16 -0.03
C PHE A 35 -47.26 24.70 -1.20
N MET A 36 -47.84 24.47 -2.38
CA MET A 36 -47.09 24.06 -3.58
C MET A 36 -46.04 25.11 -3.96
N ARG A 37 -46.38 26.40 -3.93
CA ARG A 37 -45.41 27.47 -4.19
C ARG A 37 -44.28 27.52 -3.17
N GLU A 38 -44.58 27.27 -1.91
CA GLU A 38 -43.54 27.21 -0.87
C GLU A 38 -42.63 26.00 -1.08
N VAL A 39 -43.20 24.85 -1.43
CA VAL A 39 -42.46 23.64 -1.78
C VAL A 39 -41.55 23.87 -2.98
N ASP A 40 -42.05 24.45 -4.06
CA ASP A 40 -41.26 24.79 -5.26
C ASP A 40 -40.06 25.69 -4.90
N LYS A 41 -40.30 26.73 -4.10
CA LYS A 41 -39.24 27.63 -3.63
C LYS A 41 -38.18 26.90 -2.79
N ARG A 42 -38.57 25.92 -1.98
CA ARG A 42 -37.63 25.10 -1.21
C ARG A 42 -36.84 24.16 -2.12
N PHE A 43 -37.47 23.59 -3.15
CA PHE A 43 -36.77 22.77 -4.14
C PHE A 43 -35.75 23.59 -4.94
N GLU A 44 -36.10 24.79 -5.40
CA GLU A 44 -35.13 25.68 -6.06
C GLU A 44 -33.92 26.01 -5.17
N GLN A 45 -34.14 26.18 -3.85
CA GLN A 45 -33.04 26.38 -2.91
C GLN A 45 -32.17 25.13 -2.74
N ILE A 46 -32.79 23.95 -2.75
CA ILE A 46 -32.09 22.67 -2.70
C ILE A 46 -31.23 22.49 -3.95
N ASP A 47 -31.78 22.75 -5.15
CA ASP A 47 -31.05 22.65 -6.41
C ASP A 47 -29.82 23.57 -6.42
N LYS A 48 -29.97 24.83 -5.99
CA LYS A 48 -28.83 25.76 -5.84
C LYS A 48 -27.76 25.26 -4.89
N ARG A 49 -28.13 24.54 -3.82
CA ARG A 49 -27.16 23.95 -2.89
C ARG A 49 -26.46 22.75 -3.51
N PHE A 50 -27.16 21.93 -4.29
CA PHE A 50 -26.55 20.83 -5.03
C PHE A 50 -25.56 21.33 -6.06
N GLU A 51 -25.89 22.36 -6.85
CA GLU A 51 -24.94 22.97 -7.79
C GLU A 51 -23.67 23.50 -7.09
N GLN A 52 -23.80 24.06 -5.89
CA GLN A 52 -22.64 24.49 -5.11
C GLN A 52 -21.80 23.32 -4.61
N ILE A 53 -22.45 22.21 -4.24
CA ILE A 53 -21.78 20.98 -3.83
C ILE A 53 -20.99 20.40 -5.02
N ASP A 54 -21.59 20.33 -6.20
CA ASP A 54 -20.94 19.83 -7.41
C ASP A 54 -19.69 20.65 -7.76
N LYS A 55 -19.79 21.99 -7.73
CA LYS A 55 -18.61 22.87 -7.93
C LYS A 55 -17.50 22.63 -6.91
N ARG A 56 -17.84 22.29 -5.67
CA ARG A 56 -16.83 21.95 -4.65
C ARG A 56 -16.19 20.60 -4.92
N PHE A 57 -16.97 19.61 -5.38
CA PHE A 57 -16.42 18.31 -5.78
C PHE A 57 -15.48 18.44 -6.97
N GLU A 58 -15.83 19.22 -8.01
CA GLU A 58 -14.92 19.49 -9.12
C GLU A 58 -13.59 20.12 -8.67
N GLN A 59 -13.62 21.03 -7.69
CA GLN A 59 -12.41 21.61 -7.12
C GLN A 59 -11.58 20.58 -6.35
N VAL A 60 -12.24 19.66 -5.64
CA VAL A 60 -11.59 18.57 -4.93
C VAL A 60 -10.91 17.63 -5.92
N ASP A 61 -11.58 17.25 -7.01
CA ASP A 61 -11.02 16.38 -8.05
C ASP A 61 -9.78 17.01 -8.68
N LYS A 62 -9.82 18.30 -9.03
CA LYS A 62 -8.63 19.03 -9.53
C LYS A 62 -7.46 19.01 -8.55
N ARG A 63 -7.72 19.08 -7.25
CA ARG A 63 -6.67 18.98 -6.23
C ARG A 63 -6.11 17.57 -6.13
N PHE A 64 -6.95 16.55 -6.25
CA PHE A 64 -6.51 15.15 -6.30
C PHE A 64 -5.64 14.87 -7.52
N GLU A 65 -6.02 15.33 -8.71
CA GLU A 65 -5.19 15.20 -9.91
C GLU A 65 -3.80 15.85 -9.74
N GLN A 66 -3.74 17.02 -9.09
CA GLN A 66 -2.46 17.68 -8.79
C GLN A 66 -1.60 16.87 -7.81
N VAL A 67 -2.23 16.24 -6.82
CA VAL A 67 -1.54 15.37 -5.86
C VAL A 67 -1.02 14.13 -6.57
N GLU A 68 -1.83 13.49 -7.40
CA GLU A 68 -1.45 12.31 -8.18
C GLU A 68 -0.22 12.57 -9.06
N LYS A 69 -0.20 13.69 -9.80
CA LYS A 69 0.96 14.11 -10.59
C LYS A 69 2.23 14.27 -9.75
N ARG A 70 2.13 14.82 -8.55
CA ARG A 70 3.27 14.94 -7.63
C ARG A 70 3.75 13.57 -7.14
N PHE A 71 2.83 12.65 -6.86
CA PHE A 71 3.17 11.27 -6.49
C PHE A 71 3.85 10.52 -7.63
N GLU A 72 3.37 10.64 -8.87
CA GLU A 72 4.03 10.05 -10.05
C GLU A 72 5.47 10.57 -10.21
N GLN A 73 5.69 11.87 -10.04
CA GLN A 73 7.03 12.47 -10.07
C GLN A 73 7.94 11.90 -8.97
N LEU A 74 7.43 11.79 -7.73
CA LEU A 74 8.17 11.20 -6.61
C LEU A 74 8.50 9.72 -6.85
N MET A 75 7.53 8.94 -7.35
CA MET A 75 7.75 7.53 -7.68
C MET A 75 8.80 7.37 -8.79
N THR A 76 8.76 8.23 -9.81
CA THR A 76 9.76 8.24 -10.88
C THR A 76 11.15 8.51 -10.32
N PHE A 77 11.29 9.50 -9.42
CA PHE A 77 12.55 9.78 -8.74
C PHE A 77 13.04 8.62 -7.88
N LEU A 78 12.13 7.96 -7.14
CA LEU A 78 12.45 6.81 -6.32
C LEU A 78 12.97 5.63 -7.17
N TRP A 79 12.35 5.35 -8.31
CA TRP A 79 12.82 4.33 -9.25
C TRP A 79 14.21 4.63 -9.81
N MET A 80 14.51 5.90 -10.11
CA MET A 80 15.86 6.30 -10.53
C MET A 80 16.90 6.05 -9.43
N LEU A 81 16.59 6.43 -8.18
CA LEU A 81 17.48 6.20 -7.04
C LEU A 81 17.71 4.70 -6.78
N VAL A 82 16.64 3.90 -6.81
CA VAL A 82 16.73 2.44 -6.68
C VAL A 82 17.59 1.87 -7.79
N GLY A 83 17.41 2.31 -9.04
CA GLY A 83 18.23 1.86 -10.18
C GLY A 83 19.72 2.15 -10.00
N ILE A 84 20.09 3.37 -9.56
CA ILE A 84 21.48 3.73 -9.27
C ILE A 84 22.05 2.88 -8.14
N PHE A 85 21.29 2.75 -7.04
CA PHE A 85 21.71 1.96 -5.89
C PHE A 85 21.92 0.49 -6.26
N THR A 86 20.96 -0.14 -6.94
CA THR A 86 21.07 -1.51 -7.42
C THR A 86 22.27 -1.70 -8.34
N THR A 87 22.55 -0.73 -9.23
CA THR A 87 23.74 -0.78 -10.10
C THR A 87 25.03 -0.74 -9.28
N LEU A 88 25.14 0.16 -8.30
CA LEU A 88 26.31 0.25 -7.41
C LEU A 88 26.50 -1.03 -6.59
N THR A 89 25.42 -1.57 -6.03
CA THR A 89 25.44 -2.82 -5.27
C THR A 89 25.86 -4.00 -6.15
N ALA A 90 25.33 -4.11 -7.37
CA ALA A 90 25.70 -5.17 -8.30
C ALA A 90 27.17 -5.10 -8.70
N VAL A 91 27.70 -3.89 -8.96
CA VAL A 91 29.12 -3.68 -9.24
C VAL A 91 29.99 -4.09 -8.04
N ASN A 92 29.61 -3.68 -6.83
CA ASN A 92 30.37 -4.01 -5.62
C ASN A 92 30.41 -5.53 -5.35
N ILE A 93 29.25 -6.19 -5.42
CA ILE A 93 29.15 -7.64 -5.27
C ILE A 93 29.91 -8.37 -6.38
N GLY A 94 29.78 -7.91 -7.63
CA GLY A 94 30.48 -8.47 -8.78
C GLY A 94 31.99 -8.38 -8.62
N PHE A 95 32.51 -7.23 -8.18
CA PHE A 95 33.92 -7.03 -7.89
C PHE A 95 34.41 -7.91 -6.73
N ALA A 96 33.66 -7.98 -5.63
CA ALA A 96 34.01 -8.84 -4.49
C ALA A 96 34.02 -10.34 -4.86
N TYR A 97 33.09 -10.78 -5.70
CA TYR A 97 33.06 -12.15 -6.21
C TYR A 97 34.24 -12.44 -7.15
N TRP A 98 34.63 -11.46 -7.98
CA TRP A 98 35.79 -11.57 -8.87
C TRP A 98 37.13 -11.56 -8.10
N ASP A 99 37.27 -10.68 -7.10
CA ASP A 99 38.46 -10.53 -6.25
C ASP A 99 38.76 -11.82 -5.45
N ARG A 100 37.72 -12.48 -4.93
CA ARG A 100 37.85 -13.79 -4.26
C ARG A 100 38.49 -14.85 -5.17
N ARG A 101 38.30 -14.77 -6.49
CA ARG A 101 38.84 -15.73 -7.47
C ARG A 101 40.29 -15.42 -7.87
N THR A 102 40.75 -14.17 -7.73
CA THR A 102 42.08 -13.73 -8.16
C THR A 102 43.09 -13.61 -7.00
N TYR A 103 42.67 -13.24 -5.79
CA TYR A 103 43.58 -12.93 -4.68
C TYR A 103 44.31 -14.14 -4.09
N VAL A 104 43.64 -15.30 -3.99
CA VAL A 104 44.17 -16.49 -3.29
C VAL A 104 45.42 -17.10 -3.97
N ARG A 105 45.66 -16.81 -5.25
CA ARG A 105 46.82 -17.38 -5.98
C ARG A 105 48.15 -16.70 -5.63
N ARG A 106 48.17 -15.37 -5.41
CA ARG A 106 49.44 -14.64 -5.24
C ARG A 106 50.02 -14.70 -3.82
N THR A 107 49.18 -14.65 -2.80
CA THR A 107 49.65 -14.73 -1.41
C THR A 107 50.20 -16.11 -1.05
N LYS A 108 49.69 -17.19 -1.64
CA LYS A 108 50.24 -18.53 -1.43
C LYS A 108 51.65 -18.65 -1.99
N GLU A 109 51.90 -18.13 -3.19
CA GLU A 109 53.22 -18.22 -3.83
C GLU A 109 54.27 -17.39 -3.09
N GLU A 110 53.95 -16.16 -2.69
CA GLU A 110 54.86 -15.31 -1.90
C GLU A 110 55.14 -15.89 -0.50
N THR A 111 54.12 -16.46 0.16
CA THR A 111 54.30 -17.10 1.47
C THR A 111 55.10 -18.39 1.39
N ILE A 112 54.85 -19.22 0.37
CA ILE A 112 55.61 -20.46 0.15
C ILE A 112 57.07 -20.13 -0.18
N GLN A 113 57.33 -19.15 -1.04
CA GLN A 113 58.69 -18.74 -1.38
C GLN A 113 59.43 -18.10 -0.20
N ALA A 114 58.76 -17.32 0.66
CA ALA A 114 59.38 -16.79 1.88
C ALA A 114 59.75 -17.91 2.86
N ILE A 115 58.86 -18.89 3.05
CA ILE A 115 59.11 -20.06 3.90
C ILE A 115 60.27 -20.92 3.34
N GLU A 116 60.35 -21.06 2.01
CA GLU A 116 61.39 -21.83 1.32
C GLU A 116 62.75 -21.11 1.31
N ARG A 117 62.78 -19.79 1.10
CA ARG A 117 64.01 -18.97 1.12
C ARG A 117 64.61 -18.82 2.52
N GLU A 118 63.78 -18.66 3.55
CA GLU A 118 64.28 -18.46 4.91
C GLU A 118 64.70 -19.78 5.58
N GLY A 119 64.49 -20.94 4.95
CA GLY A 119 64.85 -22.24 5.51
C GLY A 119 64.19 -22.52 6.88
N LYS A 120 63.15 -21.74 7.26
CA LYS A 120 62.51 -21.78 8.58
C LYS A 120 61.98 -23.17 8.92
N LEU A 121 61.53 -23.93 7.91
CA LEU A 121 61.08 -25.31 8.08
C LEU A 121 62.21 -26.22 8.56
N VAL A 122 63.41 -26.09 8.00
CA VAL A 122 64.58 -26.89 8.39
C VAL A 122 65.00 -26.57 9.82
N HIS A 123 65.05 -25.28 10.17
CA HIS A 123 65.37 -24.86 11.54
C HIS A 123 64.31 -25.28 12.57
N LEU A 124 63.02 -25.22 12.22
CA LEU A 124 61.94 -25.71 13.07
C LEU A 124 62.01 -27.23 13.26
N ILE A 125 62.29 -27.99 12.19
CA ILE A 125 62.46 -29.44 12.29
C ILE A 125 63.67 -29.78 13.17
N GLN A 126 64.78 -29.07 13.04
CA GLN A 126 65.96 -29.27 13.89
C GLN A 126 65.69 -28.93 15.36
N ALA A 127 65.03 -27.80 15.64
CA ALA A 127 64.64 -27.42 16.99
C ALA A 127 63.68 -28.45 17.61
N LEU A 128 62.69 -28.92 16.85
CA LEU A 128 61.76 -29.97 17.30
C LEU A 128 62.48 -31.30 17.52
N ARG A 129 63.45 -31.66 16.67
CA ARG A 129 64.26 -32.87 16.83
C ARG A 129 65.13 -32.82 18.09
N GLN A 130 65.65 -31.64 18.44
CA GLN A 130 66.41 -31.43 19.67
C GLN A 130 65.51 -31.58 20.90
N VAL A 131 64.35 -30.93 20.90
CA VAL A 131 63.38 -31.02 22.02
C VAL A 131 62.79 -32.43 22.15
N ALA A 132 62.62 -33.15 21.04
CA ALA A 132 62.16 -34.54 21.07
C ALA A 132 63.16 -35.53 21.70
N GLN A 133 64.44 -35.15 21.86
CA GLN A 133 65.36 -35.98 22.66
C GLN A 133 65.06 -35.90 24.16
N GLU A 134 64.42 -34.81 24.61
CA GLU A 134 64.08 -34.59 26.01
C GLU A 134 62.63 -35.02 26.34
N ASP A 135 61.74 -35.05 25.35
CA ASP A 135 60.32 -35.42 25.52
C ASP A 135 59.93 -36.68 24.71
N ALA A 136 59.67 -37.78 25.42
CA ALA A 136 59.25 -39.06 24.83
C ALA A 136 57.94 -38.98 24.03
N LYS A 137 57.06 -38.02 24.37
CA LYS A 137 55.78 -37.83 23.69
C LYS A 137 56.02 -37.14 22.34
N LEU A 138 56.86 -36.11 22.29
CA LEU A 138 57.25 -35.46 21.03
C LEU A 138 58.04 -36.38 20.10
N ALA A 139 58.91 -37.23 20.64
CA ALA A 139 59.62 -38.25 19.86
C ALA A 139 58.67 -39.23 19.15
N SER A 140 57.62 -39.66 19.85
CA SER A 140 56.61 -40.57 19.27
C SER A 140 55.82 -39.91 18.13
N VAL A 141 55.52 -38.62 18.26
CA VAL A 141 54.82 -37.83 17.25
C VAL A 141 55.71 -37.60 16.03
N LEU A 142 56.99 -37.26 16.21
CA LEU A 142 57.88 -37.07 15.06
C LEU A 142 58.18 -38.37 14.29
N ARG A 143 58.23 -39.52 14.97
CA ARG A 143 58.34 -40.83 14.31
C ARG A 143 57.12 -41.17 13.45
N SER A 144 55.91 -40.83 13.89
CA SER A 144 54.70 -41.12 13.11
C SER A 144 54.60 -40.30 11.82
N PHE A 145 55.24 -39.12 11.79
CA PHE A 145 55.39 -38.30 10.57
C PHE A 145 56.63 -38.64 9.74
N GLY A 146 57.44 -39.63 10.12
CA GLY A 146 58.64 -40.05 9.37
C GLY A 146 59.80 -39.04 9.39
N LEU A 147 59.81 -38.10 10.34
CA LEU A 147 60.79 -37.02 10.45
C LEU A 147 61.99 -37.36 11.35
N LEU A 148 62.01 -38.58 11.92
CA LEU A 148 62.98 -39.04 12.92
C LEU A 148 63.43 -40.48 12.63
#